data_AF-A0A7J4VKC6-F1
#
_entry.id   AF-A0A7J4VKC6-F1
#
_cell.length_a   1.000
_cell.length_b   1.000
_cell.length_c   1.000
_cell.angle_alpha   90.00
_cell.angle_beta   90.00
_cell.angle_gamma   90.00
#
_symmetry.space_group_name_H-M   'P 1'
#
loop_
_entity.id
_entity.type
_entity.pdbx_description
1 polymer ?
#
loop_
_entity_poly.entity_id
_entity_poly.type
_entity_poly.pdbx_seq_one_letter_code
_entity_poly.pdbx_strand_id
1 'polypeptide(L)'
;MPIITTKDGRNINSEHVAQYTTLRSGSVKFLLSTGGEYIAEPYAEDISEFFIPVIPANPGFVAVFAERWNDGRFYYRERSVIAWRLCPAGAYPVFEGYSGDGDDYAVIIDPAGGVFDSDHNLYSTLDDWKREYEAEANQRESASSDVALSKAA
;
A
#
# COMPACT_ATOMS: atom_id res chain seq x y z
N MET A 1 -5.93 -14.25 -11.37
CA MET A 1 -5.15 -15.43 -11.01
C MET A 1 -3.67 -15.08 -10.78
N PRO A 2 -3.27 -14.79 -9.53
CA PRO A 2 -1.88 -14.63 -9.14
C PRO A 2 -1.07 -15.93 -9.30
N ILE A 3 0.19 -15.83 -9.75
CA ILE A 3 1.10 -16.96 -9.90
C ILE A 3 2.24 -16.82 -8.90
N ILE A 4 2.41 -17.82 -8.04
CA ILE A 4 3.51 -17.89 -7.08
C ILE A 4 4.72 -18.51 -7.79
N THR A 5 5.77 -17.71 -7.97
CA THR A 5 7.05 -18.16 -8.52
C THR A 5 7.99 -18.59 -7.40
N THR A 6 8.55 -19.79 -7.52
CA THR A 6 9.49 -20.37 -6.55
C THR A 6 10.93 -20.30 -7.03
N LYS A 7 11.89 -20.30 -6.10
CA LYS A 7 13.34 -20.21 -6.38
C LYS A 7 13.90 -21.41 -7.12
N ASP A 8 13.23 -22.56 -7.08
CA ASP A 8 13.56 -23.73 -7.90
C ASP A 8 12.95 -23.67 -9.32
N GLY A 9 12.37 -22.53 -9.70
CA GLY A 9 11.92 -22.23 -11.05
C GLY A 9 10.51 -22.73 -11.38
N ARG A 10 9.70 -23.08 -10.38
CA ARG A 10 8.31 -23.53 -10.60
C ARG A 10 7.32 -22.40 -10.39
N ASN A 11 6.17 -22.57 -11.03
CA ASN A 11 5.03 -21.67 -10.94
C ASN A 11 3.85 -22.43 -10.34
N ILE A 12 3.28 -21.90 -9.27
CA ILE A 12 2.10 -22.44 -8.61
C ILE A 12 0.95 -21.46 -8.83
N ASN A 13 -0.17 -21.96 -9.35
CA ASN A 13 -1.39 -21.17 -9.42
C ASN A 13 -2.00 -21.04 -8.02
N SER A 14 -2.15 -19.82 -7.51
CA SER A 14 -2.69 -19.60 -6.15
C SER A 14 -4.14 -20.06 -6.01
N GLU A 15 -4.93 -20.08 -7.09
CA GLU A 15 -6.32 -20.57 -7.07
C GLU A 15 -6.41 -22.08 -6.81
N HIS A 16 -5.32 -22.83 -7.02
CA HIS A 16 -5.25 -24.25 -6.73
C HIS A 16 -4.59 -24.56 -5.38
N VAL A 17 -4.21 -23.57 -4.60
CA VAL A 17 -3.69 -23.79 -3.25
C VAL A 17 -4.85 -23.79 -2.27
N ALA A 18 -5.13 -24.95 -1.67
CA ALA A 18 -6.17 -25.12 -0.67
C ALA A 18 -5.71 -24.63 0.72
N GLN A 19 -4.43 -24.82 1.03
CA GLN A 19 -3.82 -24.40 2.29
C GLN A 19 -2.32 -24.20 2.08
N TYR A 20 -1.72 -23.29 2.84
CA TYR A 20 -0.26 -23.19 2.95
C TYR A 20 0.19 -23.09 4.41
N THR A 21 1.42 -23.53 4.66
CA THR A 21 2.06 -23.44 5.98
C THR A 21 3.52 -23.04 5.83
N THR A 22 3.93 -21.96 6.49
CA THR A 22 5.33 -21.54 6.57
C THR A 22 6.08 -22.45 7.56
N LEU A 23 7.16 -23.06 7.08
CA LEU A 23 8.00 -23.95 7.86
C LEU A 23 9.10 -23.16 8.59
N ARG A 24 9.68 -23.76 9.64
CA ARG A 24 10.82 -23.16 10.38
C ARG A 24 12.06 -22.91 9.52
N SER A 25 12.19 -23.61 8.39
CA SER A 25 13.27 -23.41 7.42
C SER A 25 13.11 -22.13 6.57
N GLY A 26 11.96 -21.47 6.63
CA GLY A 26 11.60 -20.38 5.70
C GLY A 26 10.94 -20.86 4.41
N SER A 27 10.92 -22.17 4.15
CA SER A 27 10.17 -22.74 3.03
C SER A 27 8.67 -22.76 3.32
N VAL A 28 7.85 -22.82 2.27
CA VAL A 28 6.39 -22.89 2.37
C VAL A 28 5.92 -24.24 1.84
N LYS A 29 5.09 -24.91 2.63
CA LYS A 29 4.37 -26.11 2.22
C LYS A 29 3.01 -25.70 1.67
N PHE A 30 2.75 -26.03 0.41
CA PHE A 30 1.48 -25.83 -0.29
C PHE A 30 0.72 -27.15 -0.37
N LEU A 31 -0.53 -27.16 0.09
CA LEU A 31 -1.51 -28.21 -0.18
C LEU A 31 -2.34 -27.77 -1.40
N LEU A 32 -2.30 -28.55 -2.46
CA LEU A 32 -3.01 -28.26 -3.70
C LEU A 32 -4.42 -28.84 -3.69
N SER A 33 -5.31 -28.29 -4.51
CA SER A 33 -6.69 -28.76 -4.69
C SER A 33 -6.78 -30.20 -5.21
N THR A 34 -5.69 -30.73 -5.77
CA THR A 34 -5.56 -32.14 -6.19
C THR A 34 -5.24 -33.09 -5.03
N GLY A 35 -5.02 -32.57 -3.82
CA GLY A 35 -4.51 -33.33 -2.67
C GLY A 35 -2.99 -33.50 -2.67
N GLY A 36 -2.29 -33.04 -3.72
CA GLY A 36 -0.84 -33.04 -3.78
C GLY A 36 -0.22 -32.01 -2.83
N GLU A 37 0.94 -32.34 -2.28
CA GLU A 37 1.72 -31.42 -1.46
C GLU A 37 2.99 -31.01 -2.20
N TYR A 38 3.39 -29.77 -2.00
CA TYR A 38 4.63 -29.25 -2.57
C TYR A 38 5.31 -28.29 -1.59
N ILE A 39 6.62 -28.46 -1.40
CA ILE A 39 7.42 -27.64 -0.48
C ILE A 39 8.45 -26.89 -1.32
N ALA A 40 8.44 -25.56 -1.22
CA ALA A 40 9.37 -24.72 -1.96
C ALA A 40 9.62 -23.39 -1.25
N GLU A 41 10.65 -22.67 -1.69
CA GLU A 41 10.88 -21.29 -1.29
C GLU A 41 10.31 -20.35 -2.37
N PRO A 42 9.31 -19.53 -2.04
CA PRO A 42 8.83 -18.50 -2.95
C PRO A 42 9.82 -17.33 -3.05
N TYR A 43 9.73 -16.56 -4.14
CA TYR A 43 10.42 -15.27 -4.24
C TYR A 43 9.75 -14.18 -3.41
N ALA A 44 8.43 -14.29 -3.21
CA ALA A 44 7.69 -13.34 -2.41
C ALA A 44 8.00 -13.47 -0.93
N GLU A 45 8.09 -12.33 -0.24
CA GLU A 45 8.32 -12.27 1.20
C GLU A 45 7.06 -12.68 1.98
N ASP A 46 5.89 -12.20 1.54
CA ASP A 46 4.59 -12.59 2.09
C ASP A 46 3.75 -13.34 1.05
N ILE A 47 3.55 -14.64 1.31
CA ILE A 47 2.70 -15.50 0.48
C ILE A 47 1.22 -15.13 0.58
N SER A 48 0.80 -14.52 1.69
CA SER A 48 -0.61 -14.17 1.93
C SER A 48 -1.15 -13.22 0.84
N GLU A 49 -0.29 -12.37 0.26
CA GLU A 49 -0.65 -11.41 -0.79
C GLU A 49 -1.24 -12.07 -2.04
N PHE A 50 -0.82 -13.30 -2.37
CA PHE A 50 -1.32 -14.03 -3.55
C PHE A 50 -2.75 -14.55 -3.38
N PHE A 51 -3.30 -14.46 -2.17
CA PHE A 51 -4.65 -14.88 -1.81
C PHE A 51 -5.58 -13.70 -1.54
N ILE A 52 -5.06 -12.47 -1.54
CA ILE A 52 -5.87 -11.27 -1.38
C ILE A 52 -6.58 -10.99 -2.71
N PRO A 53 -7.93 -10.95 -2.75
CA PRO A 53 -8.65 -10.63 -3.97
C PRO A 53 -8.30 -9.22 -4.45
N VAL A 54 -8.06 -9.09 -5.75
CA VAL A 54 -7.83 -7.80 -6.40
C VAL A 54 -8.95 -7.57 -7.41
N ILE A 55 -9.69 -6.49 -7.25
CA ILE A 55 -10.75 -6.07 -8.17
C ILE A 55 -10.32 -4.82 -8.93
N PRO A 56 -10.64 -4.69 -10.24
CA PRO A 56 -10.36 -3.46 -10.98
C PRO A 56 -11.03 -2.24 -10.35
N ALA A 57 -10.34 -1.11 -10.34
CA ALA A 57 -10.94 0.15 -9.92
C ALA A 57 -11.80 0.73 -11.05
N ASN A 58 -12.85 1.47 -10.70
CA ASN A 58 -13.52 2.30 -11.68
C ASN A 58 -12.54 3.38 -12.19
N PRO A 59 -12.60 3.77 -13.47
CA PRO A 59 -11.77 4.86 -13.97
C PRO A 59 -12.02 6.17 -13.19
N GLY A 60 -10.96 6.95 -12.99
CA GLY A 60 -11.02 8.28 -12.39
C GLY A 60 -10.64 8.38 -10.93
N PHE A 61 -10.37 7.27 -10.24
CA PHE A 61 -9.74 7.33 -8.92
C PHE A 61 -8.26 7.68 -9.03
N VAL A 62 -7.82 8.66 -8.23
CA VAL A 62 -6.44 9.15 -8.22
C VAL A 62 -5.94 9.18 -6.78
N ALA A 63 -4.75 8.63 -6.53
CA ALA A 63 -4.08 8.75 -5.24
C ALA A 63 -3.04 9.86 -5.29
N VAL A 64 -2.99 10.64 -4.22
CA VAL A 64 -2.05 11.75 -4.05
C VAL A 64 -1.02 11.36 -3.00
N PHE A 65 0.25 11.41 -3.41
CA PHE A 65 1.40 11.23 -2.56
C PHE A 65 1.94 12.61 -2.20
N ALA A 66 2.19 12.85 -0.92
CA ALA A 66 2.73 14.11 -0.44
C ALA A 66 4.07 13.87 0.24
N GLU A 67 5.05 14.68 -0.14
CA GLU A 67 6.38 14.65 0.42
C GLU A 67 6.81 16.07 0.77
N ARG A 68 7.33 16.25 1.99
CA ARG A 68 7.97 17.51 2.38
C ARG A 68 9.47 17.38 2.16
N TRP A 69 10.02 18.28 1.36
CA TRP A 69 11.46 18.34 1.11
C TRP A 69 12.18 19.13 2.21
N ASN A 70 13.51 18.97 2.27
CA ASN A 70 14.38 19.62 3.26
C ASN A 70 14.36 21.15 3.18
N ASP A 71 13.95 21.73 2.05
CA ASP A 71 13.77 23.18 1.88
C ASP A 71 12.41 23.68 2.42
N GLY A 72 11.62 22.79 3.00
CA GLY A 72 10.30 23.07 3.56
C GLY A 72 9.17 23.09 2.52
N ARG A 73 9.45 22.84 1.24
CA ARG A 73 8.42 22.78 0.20
C ARG A 73 7.72 21.43 0.18
N PHE A 74 6.46 21.46 -0.20
CA PHE A 74 5.64 20.27 -0.38
C PHE A 74 5.55 19.90 -1.85
N TYR A 75 5.76 18.62 -2.12
CA TYR A 75 5.68 18.03 -3.46
C TYR A 75 4.56 17.00 -3.47
N TYR A 76 3.68 17.15 -4.46
CA TYR A 76 2.54 16.29 -4.65
C TYR A 76 2.70 15.50 -5.94
N ARG A 77 2.53 14.19 -5.86
CA ARG A 77 2.54 13.29 -7.02
C ARG A 77 1.21 12.58 -7.09
N GLU A 78 0.61 12.57 -8.27
CA GLU A 78 -0.68 11.90 -8.52
C GLU A 78 -0.42 10.60 -9.28
N ARG A 79 -1.10 9.52 -8.89
CA ARG A 79 -1.09 8.24 -9.61
C ARG A 79 -2.49 7.69 -9.72
N SER A 80 -2.81 7.09 -10.87
CA SER A 80 -4.10 6.43 -11.06
C SER A 80 -4.23 5.23 -10.14
N VAL A 81 -5.38 5.09 -9.47
CA VAL A 81 -5.75 3.84 -8.80
C VAL A 81 -6.31 2.90 -9.86
N ILE A 82 -5.63 1.78 -10.07
CA ILE A 82 -5.95 0.81 -11.13
C ILE A 82 -6.73 -0.40 -10.61
N ALA A 83 -6.60 -0.70 -9.31
CA ALA A 83 -7.30 -1.81 -8.67
C ALA A 83 -7.44 -1.59 -7.16
N TRP A 84 -8.22 -2.46 -6.51
CA TRP A 84 -8.40 -2.51 -5.07
C TRP A 84 -8.07 -3.90 -4.55
N ARG A 85 -7.17 -3.99 -3.57
CA ARG A 85 -6.93 -5.17 -2.74
C ARG A 85 -8.01 -5.25 -1.67
N LEU A 86 -8.78 -6.33 -1.64
CA LEU A 86 -9.83 -6.56 -0.64
C LEU A 86 -9.26 -7.32 0.55
N CYS A 87 -8.67 -6.57 1.49
CA CYS A 87 -8.14 -7.12 2.72
C CYS A 87 -9.23 -7.21 3.80
N PRO A 88 -9.08 -8.06 4.84
CA PRO A 88 -10.03 -8.11 5.95
C PRO A 88 -10.24 -6.78 6.67
N ALA A 89 -9.22 -5.91 6.71
CA ALA A 89 -9.26 -4.59 7.33
C ALA A 89 -9.89 -3.51 6.45
N GLY A 90 -10.09 -3.77 5.16
CA GLY A 90 -10.62 -2.78 4.22
C GLY A 90 -10.12 -2.98 2.80
N ALA A 91 -10.59 -2.11 1.90
CA ALA A 91 -10.11 -2.05 0.53
C ALA A 91 -8.90 -1.10 0.45
N TYR A 92 -7.77 -1.60 -0.04
CA TYR A 92 -6.54 -0.84 -0.21
C TYR A 92 -6.29 -0.58 -1.70
N PRO A 93 -5.95 0.66 -2.10
CA PRO A 93 -5.71 0.98 -3.50
C PRO A 93 -4.44 0.32 -4.03
N VAL A 94 -4.45 0.00 -5.31
CA VAL A 94 -3.28 -0.41 -6.10
C VAL A 94 -3.07 0.62 -7.19
N PHE A 95 -1.84 1.11 -7.32
CA PHE A 95 -1.49 2.22 -8.20
C PHE A 95 -0.78 1.75 -9.46
N GLU A 96 -0.79 2.59 -10.49
CA GLU A 96 0.12 2.43 -11.62
C GLU A 96 1.59 2.72 -11.22
N GLY A 97 2.52 1.92 -11.74
CA GLY A 97 3.97 2.11 -11.52
C GLY A 97 4.62 1.08 -10.58
N TYR A 98 5.92 1.26 -10.32
CA TYR A 98 6.69 0.43 -9.40
C TYR A 98 6.64 1.00 -7.98
N SER A 99 6.35 0.14 -7.00
CA SER A 99 6.28 0.39 -5.55
C SER A 99 7.65 0.56 -4.88
N GLY A 100 8.65 1.06 -5.61
CA GLY A 100 10.03 1.14 -5.14
C GLY A 100 10.27 2.24 -4.10
N ASP A 101 9.48 3.33 -4.16
CA ASP A 101 9.64 4.51 -3.32
C ASP A 101 8.27 5.10 -2.99
N GLY A 102 7.79 4.86 -1.76
CA GLY A 102 6.62 5.51 -1.17
C GLY A 102 5.28 4.94 -1.64
N ASP A 103 4.81 3.90 -0.95
CA ASP A 103 3.45 3.37 -1.08
C ASP A 103 2.44 4.09 -0.16
N ASP A 104 2.91 5.00 0.69
CA ASP A 104 2.09 5.80 1.60
C ASP A 104 1.47 6.98 0.86
N TYR A 105 0.42 6.69 0.09
CA TYR A 105 -0.48 7.72 -0.40
C TYR A 105 -1.10 8.47 0.79
N ALA A 106 -1.34 9.76 0.62
CA ALA A 106 -1.88 10.61 1.68
C ALA A 106 -3.41 10.76 1.57
N VAL A 107 -3.93 10.91 0.34
CA VAL A 107 -5.36 10.98 0.04
C VAL A 107 -5.72 10.31 -1.28
N ILE A 108 -6.99 9.99 -1.44
CA ILE A 108 -7.60 9.55 -2.69
C ILE A 108 -8.63 10.58 -3.14
N ILE A 109 -8.63 10.86 -4.44
CA ILE A 109 -9.63 11.63 -5.15
C ILE A 109 -10.56 10.63 -5.84
N ASP A 110 -11.87 10.74 -5.58
CA ASP A 110 -12.88 9.95 -6.27
C ASP A 110 -13.22 10.52 -7.66
N PRO A 111 -13.86 9.75 -8.55
CA PRO A 111 -14.23 10.23 -9.88
C PRO A 111 -15.22 11.41 -9.91
N ALA A 112 -15.90 11.69 -8.81
CA ALA A 112 -16.79 12.84 -8.65
C ALA A 112 -16.06 14.09 -8.13
N GLY A 113 -14.77 13.98 -7.80
CA GLY A 113 -13.92 15.04 -7.27
C GLY A 113 -13.90 15.15 -5.74
N GLY A 114 -14.53 14.22 -5.02
CA GLY A 114 -14.42 14.12 -3.57
C GLY A 114 -13.03 13.66 -3.15
N VAL A 115 -12.52 14.16 -2.02
CA VAL A 115 -11.19 13.81 -1.51
C VAL A 115 -11.31 13.19 -0.13
N PHE A 116 -10.68 12.03 0.08
CA PHE A 116 -10.70 11.33 1.35
C PHE A 116 -9.33 10.80 1.75
N ASP A 117 -8.99 10.90 3.03
CA ASP A 117 -7.74 10.38 3.61
C ASP A 117 -7.92 8.99 4.23
N SER A 118 -6.82 8.44 4.74
CA SER A 118 -6.80 7.13 5.43
C SER A 118 -7.58 7.12 6.75
N ASP A 119 -7.82 8.29 7.35
CA ASP A 119 -8.58 8.45 8.60
C ASP A 119 -10.08 8.68 8.35
N HIS A 120 -10.51 8.54 7.08
CA HIS A 120 -11.88 8.75 6.61
C HIS A 120 -12.37 10.20 6.73
N ASN A 121 -11.47 11.17 6.82
CA ASN A 121 -11.85 12.56 6.69
C ASN A 121 -12.23 12.86 5.24
N LEU A 122 -13.26 13.67 5.06
CA LEU A 122 -13.79 14.06 3.76
C LEU A 122 -13.51 15.54 3.51
N TYR A 123 -12.87 15.83 2.38
CA TYR A 123 -12.55 17.18 1.95
C TYR A 123 -13.33 17.51 0.68
N SER A 124 -13.75 18.77 0.57
CA SER A 124 -14.49 19.26 -0.60
C SER A 124 -13.59 19.43 -1.83
N THR A 125 -12.30 19.70 -1.61
CA THR A 125 -11.31 19.87 -2.68
C THR A 125 -9.94 19.39 -2.23
N LEU A 126 -9.07 19.07 -3.19
CA LEU A 126 -7.67 18.73 -2.91
C LEU A 126 -6.91 19.89 -2.26
N ASP A 127 -7.23 21.14 -2.62
CA ASP A 127 -6.56 22.32 -2.07
C ASP A 127 -6.92 22.56 -0.61
N ASP A 128 -8.15 22.24 -0.19
CA ASP A 128 -8.54 22.28 1.22
C ASP A 128 -7.75 21.26 2.03
N TRP A 129 -7.63 20.04 1.51
CA TRP A 129 -6.80 19.01 2.12
C TRP A 129 -5.32 19.42 2.21
N LYS A 130 -4.73 19.95 1.11
CA LYS A 130 -3.33 20.41 1.11
C LYS A 130 -3.07 21.46 2.18
N ARG A 131 -3.98 22.42 2.33
CA ARG A 131 -3.86 23.48 3.35
C ARG A 131 -3.79 22.91 4.76
N GLU A 132 -4.61 21.92 5.06
CA GLU A 132 -4.63 21.25 6.37
C GLU A 132 -3.37 20.42 6.58
N TYR A 133 -3.01 19.60 5.59
CA TYR A 133 -1.81 18.77 5.61
C TYR A 133 -0.53 19.59 5.84
N GLU A 134 -0.37 20.70 5.10
CA GLU A 134 0.79 21.58 5.25
C GLU A 134 0.80 22.28 6.63
N ALA A 135 -0.36 22.70 7.14
CA ALA A 135 -0.46 23.31 8.46
C ALA A 135 -0.06 22.34 9.57
N GLU A 136 -0.54 21.09 9.51
CA GLU A 136 -0.17 20.05 10.48
C GLU A 136 1.31 19.68 10.41
N ALA A 137 1.83 19.46 9.20
CA ALA A 137 3.23 19.11 9.01
C ALA A 137 4.18 20.21 9.52
N ASN A 138 3.81 21.49 9.31
CA ASN A 138 4.57 22.62 9.84
C ASN A 138 4.49 22.72 11.37
N GLN A 139 3.31 22.49 11.97
CA GLN A 139 3.16 22.49 13.43
C GLN A 139 3.97 21.39 14.10
N ARG A 140 3.95 20.17 13.54
CA ARG A 140 4.74 19.03 14.05
C ARG A 140 6.23 19.33 14.03
N GLU A 141 6.72 20.02 13.00
CA GLU A 141 8.12 20.42 12.89
C GLU A 141 8.50 21.54 13.88
N SER A 142 7.64 22.54 14.07
CA SER A 142 7.89 23.57 15.09
C SER A 142 7.92 22.96 16.50
N ALA A 143 7.00 22.03 16.79
CA ALA A 143 6.98 21.33 18.07
C ALA A 143 8.21 20.41 18.28
N SER A 144 8.70 19.75 17.22
CA SER A 144 9.90 18.90 17.31
C SER A 144 11.17 19.72 17.55
N SER A 145 11.29 20.87 16.89
CA SER A 145 12.44 21.79 17.02
C SER A 145 12.49 22.49 18.38
N ASP A 146 11.34 22.88 18.95
CA ASP A 146 11.26 23.45 20.31
C ASP A 146 11.70 22.43 21.39
N VAL A 147 11.31 21.16 21.23
CA VAL A 147 11.71 20.09 22.16
C VAL A 147 13.22 19.81 22.07
N ALA A 148 13.81 19.84 20.87
CA ALA A 148 15.25 19.67 20.69
C ALA A 148 16.07 20.78 21.36
N LEU A 149 15.61 22.03 21.25
CA LEU A 149 16.24 23.19 21.90
C LEU A 149 16.15 23.12 23.43
N SER A 150 15.04 22.63 23.98
CA SER A 150 14.85 22.47 25.43
C SER A 150 15.73 21.39 26.08
N LYS A 151 16.18 20.39 25.32
CA LYS A 151 17.08 19.31 25.80
C LYS A 151 18.56 19.63 25.67
N ALA A 152 18.91 20.66 24.88
CA ALA A 152 20.28 21.10 24.65
C ALA A 152 20.73 22.24 25.61
N ALA A 153 19.80 22.76 26.42
CA ALA A 153 20.05 23.76 27.47
C ALA A 153 20.15 23.09 28.85
#